data_AF-A0A2M7C939-F1
#
_entry.id   AF-A0A2M7C939-F1
#
_cell.length_a   1.000
_cell.length_b   1.000
_cell.length_c   1.000
_cell.angle_alpha   90.00
_cell.angle_beta   90.00
_cell.angle_gamma   90.00
#
_symmetry.space_group_name_H-M   'P 1'
#
loop_
_entity.id
_entity.type
_entity.pdbx_description
1 polymer ?
#
loop_
_entity_poly.entity_id
_entity_poly.type
_entity_poly.pdbx_seq_one_letter_code
_entity_poly.pdbx_strand_id
1 'polypeptide(L)'
;MVRKQVYIKSRQETNLKRQARALGITEAEVIRRAIDRQMISVRLGSKDKKAWEREKAFITKRMAKGPTLGGRQWRREDAYEERLMRYGR
;
A
#
# COMPACT_ATOMS: atom_id res chain seq x y z
N MET A 1 -8.21 27.26 6.28
CA MET A 1 -8.06 26.35 7.44
C MET A 1 -9.24 26.54 8.38
N VAL A 2 -9.76 25.46 8.98
CA VAL A 2 -10.87 25.53 9.95
C VAL A 2 -10.31 25.33 11.37
N ARG A 3 -10.63 26.21 12.32
CA ARG A 3 -10.21 26.08 13.72
C ARG A 3 -11.06 25.02 14.41
N LYS A 4 -10.42 23.99 14.97
CA LYS A 4 -11.07 22.95 15.77
C LYS A 4 -10.40 22.84 17.13
N GLN A 5 -11.18 22.65 18.18
CA GLN A 5 -10.71 22.26 19.52
C GLN A 5 -11.02 20.78 19.74
N VAL A 6 -10.05 20.03 20.25
CA VAL A 6 -10.15 18.59 20.51
C VAL A 6 -9.49 18.30 21.85
N TYR A 7 -10.17 17.54 22.70
CA TYR A 7 -9.60 17.06 23.95
C TYR A 7 -8.71 15.85 23.68
N ILE A 8 -7.49 15.86 24.22
CA ILE A 8 -6.51 14.77 24.12
C ILE A 8 -6.01 14.39 25.52
N LYS A 9 -5.56 13.14 25.67
CA LYS A 9 -5.01 12.63 26.95
C LYS A 9 -3.61 13.19 27.19
N SER A 10 -3.17 13.29 28.45
CA SER A 10 -1.82 13.81 28.79
C SER A 10 -0.70 13.06 28.08
N ARG A 11 -0.85 11.73 27.88
CA ARG A 11 0.11 10.93 27.10
C ARG A 11 0.20 11.36 25.63
N GLN A 12 -0.92 11.74 25.03
CA GLN A 12 -0.97 12.20 23.64
C GLN A 12 -0.31 13.57 23.50
N GLU A 13 -0.55 14.48 24.43
CA GLU A 13 0.10 15.80 24.52
C GLU A 13 1.64 15.66 24.53
N THR A 14 2.18 14.80 25.41
CA THR A 14 3.64 14.57 25.50
C THR A 14 4.20 14.01 24.19
N ASN A 15 3.51 13.05 23.57
CA ASN A 15 3.93 12.46 22.30
C ASN A 15 3.86 13.47 21.15
N LEU A 16 2.83 14.31 21.12
CA LEU A 16 2.63 15.34 20.12
C LEU A 16 3.76 16.37 20.16
N LYS A 17 4.08 16.88 21.35
CA LYS A 17 5.20 17.80 21.58
C LYS A 17 6.54 17.19 21.16
N ARG A 18 6.78 15.92 21.52
CA ARG A 18 8.02 15.21 21.14
C ARG A 18 8.15 15.08 19.62
N GLN A 19 7.07 14.70 18.93
CA GLN A 19 7.09 14.55 17.48
C GLN A 19 7.25 15.89 16.75
N ALA A 20 6.56 16.94 17.21
CA ALA A 20 6.68 18.28 16.66
C ALA A 20 8.14 18.78 16.71
N ARG A 21 8.78 18.63 17.89
CA ARG A 21 10.20 18.99 18.06
C ARG A 21 11.13 18.14 17.20
N ALA A 22 10.96 16.82 17.19
CA ALA A 22 11.81 15.92 16.42
C ALA A 22 11.73 16.17 14.90
N LEU A 23 10.59 16.63 14.41
CA LEU A 23 10.36 16.91 12.99
C LEU A 23 10.58 18.39 12.63
N GLY A 24 10.82 19.28 13.60
CA GLY A 24 10.96 20.72 13.37
C GLY A 24 9.70 21.39 12.83
N ILE A 25 8.52 20.87 13.15
CA ILE A 25 7.22 21.38 12.67
C ILE A 25 6.27 21.68 13.84
N THR A 26 5.16 22.36 13.55
CA THR A 26 4.16 22.68 14.57
C THR A 26 3.35 21.44 14.98
N GLU A 27 2.84 21.44 16.21
CA GLU A 27 1.94 20.39 16.71
C GLU A 27 0.69 20.25 15.83
N ALA A 28 0.14 21.36 15.35
CA ALA A 28 -0.99 21.35 14.41
C ALA A 28 -0.66 20.64 13.10
N GLU A 29 0.57 20.76 12.60
CA GLU A 29 1.02 20.07 11.39
C GLU A 29 1.18 18.57 11.63
N VAL A 30 1.65 18.15 12.81
CA VAL A 30 1.68 16.73 13.19
C VAL A 30 0.26 16.15 13.20
N ILE A 31 -0.71 16.87 13.79
CA ILE A 31 -2.11 16.44 13.81
C ILE A 31 -2.67 16.31 12.40
N ARG A 32 -2.44 17.29 11.52
CA ARG A 32 -2.91 17.24 10.11
C ARG A 32 -2.35 16.01 9.39
N ARG A 33 -1.03 15.80 9.44
CA ARG A 33 -0.38 14.63 8.82
C ARG A 33 -0.91 13.30 9.36
N ALA A 34 -1.23 13.24 10.66
CA ALA A 34 -1.82 12.04 11.24
C ALA A 34 -3.23 11.76 10.70
N ILE A 35 -4.06 12.81 10.57
CA ILE A 35 -5.41 12.71 9.96
C ILE A 35 -5.29 12.25 8.51
N ASP A 36 -4.41 12.85 7.72
CA ASP A 36 -4.22 12.48 6.31
C ASP A 36 -3.77 11.03 6.15
N ARG A 37 -2.80 10.59 6.96
CA ARG A 37 -2.33 9.18 6.97
C ARG A 37 -3.44 8.22 7.36
N GLN A 38 -4.25 8.56 8.36
CA GLN A 38 -5.36 7.71 8.76
C GLN A 38 -6.39 7.60 7.63
N MET A 39 -6.66 8.68 6.90
CA MET A 39 -7.56 8.65 5.75
C MET A 39 -7.03 7.82 4.59
N ILE A 40 -5.74 7.87 4.32
CA ILE A 40 -5.09 6.98 3.34
C ILE A 40 -5.20 5.52 3.80
N SER A 41 -4.92 5.22 5.08
CA SER A 41 -5.00 3.85 5.61
C SER A 41 -6.42 3.26 5.59
N VAL A 42 -7.44 4.10 5.79
CA VAL A 42 -8.85 3.72 5.68
C VAL A 42 -9.24 3.51 4.22
N ARG A 43 -8.71 4.31 3.29
CA ARG A 43 -8.93 4.16 1.83
C ARG A 43 -8.23 2.94 1.24
N LEU A 44 -7.09 2.51 1.82
CA LEU A 44 -6.46 1.21 1.55
C LEU A 44 -7.23 0.03 2.15
N GLY A 45 -8.51 0.27 2.49
CA GLY A 45 -9.55 -0.66 2.91
C GLY A 45 -9.19 -2.12 2.80
N SER A 46 -9.11 -2.76 3.97
CA SER A 46 -9.27 -4.20 4.20
C SER A 46 -8.81 -5.07 3.04
N LYS A 47 -7.53 -5.46 3.03
CA LYS A 47 -7.06 -6.57 2.18
C LYS A 47 -8.06 -7.72 2.33
N ASP A 48 -8.81 -8.04 1.27
CA ASP A 48 -9.77 -9.12 1.30
C ASP A 48 -9.01 -10.43 1.55
N LYS A 49 -9.07 -10.90 2.80
CA LYS A 49 -8.37 -12.11 3.21
C LYS A 49 -8.82 -13.30 2.37
N LYS A 50 -10.10 -13.35 1.95
CA LYS A 50 -10.61 -14.43 1.09
C LYS A 50 -10.03 -14.35 -0.32
N ALA A 51 -9.87 -13.15 -0.88
CA ALA A 51 -9.17 -12.97 -2.15
C ALA A 51 -7.71 -13.45 -2.06
N TRP A 52 -7.02 -13.14 -0.96
CA TRP A 52 -5.65 -13.59 -0.75
C TRP A 52 -5.52 -15.10 -0.58
N GLU A 53 -6.43 -15.76 0.15
CA GLU A 53 -6.43 -17.23 0.26
C GLU A 53 -6.69 -17.91 -1.10
N ARG A 54 -7.60 -17.36 -1.92
CA ARG A 54 -7.85 -17.86 -3.28
C ARG A 54 -6.61 -17.77 -4.16
N GLU A 55 -5.89 -16.65 -4.10
CA GLU A 55 -4.65 -16.45 -4.86
C GLU A 55 -3.57 -17.44 -4.41
N LYS A 56 -3.40 -17.63 -3.09
CA LYS A 56 -2.44 -18.63 -2.56
C LYS A 56 -2.76 -20.04 -3.02
N ALA A 57 -4.03 -20.44 -3.02
CA ALA A 57 -4.45 -21.74 -3.52
C ALA A 57 -4.15 -21.89 -5.03
N PHE A 58 -4.37 -20.82 -5.81
CA PHE A 58 -4.04 -20.80 -7.24
C PHE A 58 -2.53 -20.96 -7.49
N ILE A 59 -1.69 -20.19 -6.79
CA ILE A 59 -0.22 -20.29 -6.87
C ILE A 59 0.24 -21.69 -6.49
N THR A 60 -0.26 -22.24 -5.38
CA THR A 60 0.10 -23.59 -4.90
C THR A 60 -0.27 -24.66 -5.93
N LYS A 61 -1.47 -24.57 -6.51
CA LYS A 61 -1.93 -25.45 -7.59
C LYS A 61 -1.04 -25.33 -8.84
N ARG A 62 -0.53 -24.13 -9.15
CA ARG A 62 0.40 -23.92 -10.28
C ARG A 62 1.78 -24.51 -9.98
N MET A 63 2.30 -24.32 -8.77
CA MET A 63 3.59 -24.90 -8.34
C MET A 63 3.55 -26.43 -8.33
N ALA A 64 2.43 -27.03 -7.89
CA ALA A 64 2.24 -28.47 -7.88
C ALA A 64 2.32 -29.13 -9.27
N LYS A 65 2.09 -28.37 -10.36
CA LYS A 65 2.27 -28.86 -11.73
C LYS A 65 3.75 -29.06 -12.12
N GLY A 66 4.67 -28.58 -11.28
CA GLY A 66 6.10 -28.70 -11.51
C GLY A 66 6.62 -27.84 -12.67
N PRO A 67 7.93 -27.89 -12.94
CA PRO A 67 8.53 -27.23 -14.09
C PRO A 67 7.97 -27.85 -15.38
N THR A 68 7.48 -27.02 -16.30
CA THR A 68 7.19 -27.47 -17.66
C THR A 68 8.49 -27.85 -18.37
N LEU A 69 8.50 -29.02 -19.00
CA LEU A 69 9.61 -29.44 -19.85
C LEU A 69 9.73 -28.49 -21.05
N GLY A 70 10.92 -27.92 -21.23
CA GLY A 70 11.19 -26.87 -22.20
C GLY A 70 11.44 -25.53 -21.52
N GLY A 71 12.63 -24.97 -21.76
CA GLY A 71 12.97 -23.61 -21.34
C GLY A 71 12.00 -22.58 -21.92
N ARG A 72 12.07 -21.35 -21.41
CA ARG A 72 11.22 -20.24 -21.87
C ARG A 72 11.43 -20.04 -23.38
N GLN A 73 10.40 -20.34 -24.18
CA GLN A 73 10.43 -20.23 -25.65
C GLN A 73 10.22 -18.79 -26.14
N TRP A 74 9.81 -17.87 -25.27
CA TRP A 74 9.57 -16.48 -25.61
C TRP A 74 10.68 -15.59 -25.02
N ARG A 75 11.19 -14.64 -25.80
CA ARG A 75 12.08 -13.60 -25.28
C ARG A 75 11.23 -12.49 -24.68
N ARG A 76 11.82 -11.75 -23.73
CA ARG A 76 11.10 -10.72 -22.99
C ARG A 76 10.61 -9.61 -23.93
N GLU A 77 11.43 -9.29 -24.92
CA GLU A 77 11.22 -8.29 -25.95
C GLU A 77 10.00 -8.64 -26.80
N ASP A 78 9.90 -9.89 -27.25
CA ASP A 78 8.77 -10.40 -28.05
C ASP A 78 7.43 -10.19 -27.30
N ALA A 79 7.41 -10.38 -25.96
CA ALA A 79 6.21 -10.17 -25.14
C ALA A 79 5.84 -8.69 -24.96
N TYR A 80 6.82 -7.77 -24.94
CA TYR A 80 6.55 -6.33 -24.91
C TYR A 80 6.09 -5.84 -26.28
N GLU A 81 6.70 -6.31 -27.36
CA GLU A 81 6.30 -6.00 -28.73
C GLU A 81 4.87 -6.48 -29.00
N GLU A 82 4.50 -7.72 -28.63
CA GLU A 82 3.11 -8.21 -28.75
C GLU A 82 2.14 -7.34 -27.94
N ARG A 83 2.51 -6.93 -26.72
CA ARG A 83 1.69 -6.05 -25.88
C ARG A 83 1.51 -4.67 -26.53
N LEU A 84 2.57 -4.08 -27.06
CA LEU A 84 2.55 -2.80 -27.76
C LEU A 84 1.73 -2.88 -29.04
N MET A 85 1.82 -3.97 -29.80
CA MET A 85 0.97 -4.18 -30.99
C MET A 85 -0.51 -4.39 -30.64
N ARG A 86 -0.82 -5.08 -29.52
CA ARG A 86 -2.21 -5.38 -29.13
C ARG A 86 -2.91 -4.22 -28.43
N TYR A 87 -2.18 -3.40 -27.67
CA TYR A 87 -2.77 -2.36 -26.81
C TYR A 87 -2.15 -0.96 -26.97
N GLY A 88 -1.19 -0.76 -27.87
CA GLY A 88 -0.49 0.51 -28.08
C GLY A 88 -1.26 1.53 -28.93
N ARG A 89 -2.57 1.65 -28.73
CA ARG A 89 -3.38 2.75 -29.29
C ARG A 89 -3.76 3.74 -28.20
#